data_AF-A0A2E0ZBT3-F1
#
_entry.id   AF-A0A2E0ZBT3-F1
#
_cell.length_a   1.000
_cell.length_b   1.000
_cell.length_c   1.000
_cell.angle_alpha   90.00
_cell.angle_beta   90.00
_cell.angle_gamma   90.00
#
_symmetry.space_group_name_H-M   'P 1'
#
loop_
_entity.id
_entity.type
_entity.pdbx_description
1 polymer ?
#
loop_
_entity_poly.entity_id
_entity_poly.type
_entity_poly.pdbx_seq_one_letter_code
_entity_poly.pdbx_strand_id
1 'polypeptide(L)'
;MKQYEGYFCLDTFLLTVRHIDDRLTAGAPGVPEGYEMILEPTDTPHTFTILRGPMAGVTAVFQHNADGQLTGVKVGDEYELAYSTTPPPEPEIPTGQGLLPPEMVLDAGKEADFAALLDEVLGGDGRLLHYDLPYPKHEFLRYLAAQEMFIFHGSAKADIDEFRTRRTSMELKDKSGRGNVQGIYGTHDGLWPLFFAVVNRDKISGSIRNGVQYFQNDDGDEVGVYHFSINHEWLDKDPWRSGTLYVLPRKTFRQMPMSAGGGLSNEWVSEVPVKPLVRIAIAPEDFPFLAQVGGHDDSELINLGALGQQITQATTEADLGTDCVGMKLEYTPELGETILQYIPLAQKFIPTARFVLRFEPEAGVWLDMFGPPAVMQVMRDRVEKHLAGNDSD
;
A
#
# COMPACT_ATOMS: atom_id res chain seq x y z
N MET A 1 -24.29 -15.67 16.80
CA MET A 1 -23.86 -14.43 16.14
C MET A 1 -23.22 -13.45 17.11
N LYS A 2 -23.88 -13.06 18.23
CA LYS A 2 -23.30 -12.13 19.23
C LYS A 2 -21.91 -12.49 19.77
N GLN A 3 -21.56 -13.78 19.83
CA GLN A 3 -20.24 -14.23 20.30
C GLN A 3 -19.06 -13.75 19.42
N TYR A 4 -19.32 -13.22 18.23
CA TYR A 4 -18.30 -12.70 17.30
C TYR A 4 -18.16 -11.18 17.36
N GLU A 5 -18.96 -10.50 18.17
CA GLU A 5 -18.90 -9.04 18.30
C GLU A 5 -17.62 -8.57 18.99
N GLY A 6 -17.08 -7.45 18.50
CA GLY A 6 -15.93 -6.79 19.08
C GLY A 6 -15.04 -6.13 18.04
N TYR A 7 -13.78 -5.96 18.41
CA TYR A 7 -12.79 -5.22 17.64
C TYR A 7 -11.70 -6.17 17.16
N PHE A 8 -11.30 -6.01 15.91
CA PHE A 8 -10.29 -6.85 15.26
C PHE A 8 -9.23 -5.97 14.65
N CYS A 9 -7.97 -6.15 15.06
CA CYS A 9 -6.88 -5.27 14.66
C CYS A 9 -5.76 -6.03 13.92
N LEU A 10 -5.22 -5.42 12.87
CA LEU A 10 -3.99 -5.84 12.20
C LEU A 10 -3.16 -4.61 11.87
N ASP A 11 -2.02 -4.45 12.56
CA ASP A 11 -1.21 -3.23 12.50
C ASP A 11 -2.08 -1.97 12.76
N THR A 12 -2.20 -1.07 11.78
CA THR A 12 -3.07 0.12 11.85
C THR A 12 -4.51 -0.16 11.43
N PHE A 13 -4.81 -1.32 10.84
CA PHE A 13 -6.16 -1.65 10.37
C PHE A 13 -7.06 -2.09 11.52
N LEU A 14 -8.27 -1.55 11.56
CA LEU A 14 -9.29 -1.85 12.56
C LEU A 14 -10.59 -2.27 11.86
N LEU A 15 -11.17 -3.38 12.31
CA LEU A 15 -12.54 -3.77 12.00
C LEU A 15 -13.37 -3.82 13.27
N THR A 16 -14.58 -3.26 13.19
CA THR A 16 -15.61 -3.46 14.22
C THR A 16 -16.64 -4.43 13.69
N VAL A 17 -16.86 -5.53 14.40
CA VAL A 17 -17.86 -6.54 14.05
C VAL A 17 -19.06 -6.40 14.98
N ARG A 18 -20.26 -6.32 14.40
CA ARG A 18 -21.53 -6.10 15.12
C ARG A 18 -22.62 -7.04 14.61
N HIS A 19 -23.58 -7.37 15.46
CA HIS A 19 -24.81 -8.05 15.06
C HIS A 19 -25.95 -7.03 14.87
N ILE A 20 -26.37 -6.81 13.63
CA ILE A 20 -27.40 -5.82 13.23
C ILE A 20 -28.43 -6.55 12.38
N ASP A 21 -29.72 -6.43 12.73
CA ASP A 21 -30.85 -7.01 11.98
C ASP A 21 -30.66 -8.47 11.55
N ASP A 22 -30.28 -9.31 12.53
CA ASP A 22 -29.99 -10.75 12.37
C ASP A 22 -28.82 -11.07 11.41
N ARG A 23 -28.01 -10.08 11.04
CA ARG A 23 -26.79 -10.21 10.24
C ARG A 23 -25.57 -9.85 11.07
N LEU A 24 -24.44 -10.46 10.74
CA LEU A 24 -23.14 -10.03 11.27
C LEU A 24 -22.53 -9.07 10.25
N THR A 25 -22.22 -7.86 10.69
CA THR A 25 -21.63 -6.81 9.87
C THR A 25 -20.22 -6.50 10.35
N ALA A 26 -19.34 -6.09 9.43
CA ALA A 26 -17.99 -5.66 9.71
C ALA A 26 -17.70 -4.32 9.03
N GLY A 27 -17.37 -3.31 9.83
CA GLY A 27 -17.07 -1.95 9.36
C GLY A 27 -15.64 -1.54 9.73
N ALA A 28 -14.97 -0.84 8.81
CA ALA A 28 -13.73 -0.12 9.09
C ALA A 28 -14.07 1.32 9.57
N PRO A 29 -13.13 2.04 10.21
CA PRO A 29 -13.31 3.46 10.51
C PRO A 29 -13.77 4.26 9.29
N GLY A 30 -14.75 5.15 9.48
CA GLY A 30 -15.30 6.03 8.43
C GLY A 30 -16.25 5.38 7.44
N VAL A 31 -16.45 4.05 7.48
CA VAL A 31 -17.49 3.39 6.68
C VAL A 31 -18.87 3.89 7.15
N PRO A 32 -19.70 4.47 6.26
CA PRO A 32 -21.04 4.91 6.64
C PRO A 32 -21.95 3.76 7.05
N GLU A 33 -22.93 4.05 7.89
CA GLU A 33 -23.98 3.08 8.24
C GLU A 33 -24.70 2.61 6.97
N GLY A 34 -24.90 1.30 6.85
CA GLY A 34 -25.50 0.65 5.68
C GLY A 34 -24.48 0.21 4.62
N TYR A 35 -23.22 0.66 4.69
CA TYR A 35 -22.14 0.27 3.77
C TYR A 35 -21.20 -0.78 4.35
N GLU A 36 -21.47 -1.30 5.54
CA GLU A 36 -20.63 -2.32 6.17
C GLU A 36 -20.58 -3.62 5.34
N MET A 37 -19.48 -4.36 5.47
CA MET A 37 -19.38 -5.71 4.93
C MET A 37 -20.39 -6.62 5.63
N ILE A 38 -21.10 -7.45 4.87
CA ILE A 38 -22.01 -8.46 5.42
C ILE A 38 -21.29 -9.80 5.49
N LEU A 39 -21.31 -10.45 6.65
CA LEU A 39 -20.74 -11.76 6.90
C LEU A 39 -21.84 -12.82 6.93
N GLU A 40 -21.93 -13.64 5.89
CA GLU A 40 -22.90 -14.73 5.78
C GLU A 40 -22.34 -16.04 6.35
N PRO A 41 -23.02 -16.70 7.30
CA PRO A 41 -22.56 -17.98 7.83
C PRO A 41 -22.47 -19.05 6.73
N THR A 42 -21.43 -19.88 6.79
CA THR A 42 -21.30 -21.09 5.96
C THR A 42 -21.69 -22.34 6.73
N ASP A 43 -21.73 -23.51 6.05
CA ASP A 43 -21.91 -24.81 6.71
C ASP A 43 -20.76 -25.20 7.65
N THR A 44 -19.61 -24.52 7.53
CA THR A 44 -18.45 -24.75 8.40
C THR A 44 -18.55 -23.89 9.66
N PRO A 45 -18.40 -24.46 10.87
CA PRO A 45 -18.44 -23.69 12.11
C PRO A 45 -17.47 -22.49 12.11
N HIS A 46 -17.93 -21.37 12.68
CA HIS A 46 -17.16 -20.13 12.82
C HIS A 46 -16.67 -19.50 11.51
N THR A 47 -17.18 -19.96 10.38
CA THR A 47 -16.73 -19.59 9.05
C THR A 47 -17.84 -18.84 8.31
N PHE A 48 -17.47 -17.71 7.72
CA PHE A 48 -18.38 -16.77 7.06
C PHE A 48 -17.87 -16.42 5.67
N THR A 49 -18.75 -16.16 4.73
CA THR A 49 -18.43 -15.54 3.45
C THR A 49 -18.74 -14.04 3.53
N ILE A 50 -17.80 -13.21 3.09
CA ILE A 50 -18.02 -11.77 2.96
C ILE A 50 -18.84 -11.53 1.69
N LEU A 51 -20.06 -11.00 1.82
CA LEU A 51 -20.97 -10.85 0.68
C LEU A 51 -20.69 -9.61 -0.17
N ARG A 52 -20.18 -8.53 0.43
CA ARG A 52 -19.98 -7.25 -0.25
C ARG A 52 -18.83 -6.45 0.36
N GLY A 53 -18.44 -5.39 -0.34
CA GLY A 53 -17.33 -4.52 0.01
C GLY A 53 -15.98 -5.04 -0.51
N PRO A 54 -14.84 -4.55 0.02
CA PRO A 54 -13.53 -4.74 -0.60
C PRO A 54 -13.05 -6.19 -0.62
N MET A 55 -13.66 -7.04 0.21
CA MET A 55 -13.31 -8.46 0.37
C MET A 55 -14.46 -9.39 -0.05
N ALA A 56 -15.39 -8.93 -0.88
CA ALA A 56 -16.51 -9.75 -1.36
C ALA A 56 -16.03 -11.08 -1.96
N GLY A 57 -16.70 -12.18 -1.57
CA GLY A 57 -16.36 -13.56 -1.93
C GLY A 57 -15.28 -14.20 -1.06
N VAL A 58 -14.57 -13.44 -0.22
CA VAL A 58 -13.52 -13.99 0.65
C VAL A 58 -14.12 -14.59 1.92
N THR A 59 -13.49 -15.64 2.45
CA THR A 59 -13.90 -16.29 3.70
C THR A 59 -13.30 -15.60 4.92
N ALA A 60 -14.08 -15.43 5.98
CA ALA A 60 -13.64 -15.01 7.30
C ALA A 60 -13.85 -16.15 8.32
N VAL A 61 -12.77 -16.59 8.97
CA VAL A 61 -12.76 -17.68 9.96
C VAL A 61 -12.44 -17.13 11.34
N PHE A 62 -13.42 -17.13 12.24
CA PHE A 62 -13.22 -16.69 13.62
C PHE A 62 -12.47 -17.77 14.42
N GLN A 63 -11.37 -17.36 15.04
CA GLN A 63 -10.43 -18.25 15.74
C GLN A 63 -10.74 -18.30 17.23
N HIS A 64 -10.70 -19.50 17.81
CA HIS A 64 -10.92 -19.69 19.25
C HIS A 64 -9.74 -20.44 19.87
N ASN A 65 -9.43 -20.13 21.13
CA ASN A 65 -8.48 -20.91 21.92
C ASN A 65 -9.10 -22.24 22.41
N ALA A 66 -8.33 -23.04 23.13
CA ALA A 66 -8.77 -24.34 23.66
C ALA A 66 -9.96 -24.25 24.62
N ASP A 67 -10.15 -23.10 25.27
CA ASP A 67 -11.25 -22.82 26.19
C ASP A 67 -12.51 -22.28 25.46
N GLY A 68 -12.46 -22.20 24.13
CA GLY A 68 -13.55 -21.69 23.30
C GLY A 68 -13.68 -20.17 23.31
N GLN A 69 -12.67 -19.43 23.78
CA GLN A 69 -12.67 -17.97 23.75
C GLN A 69 -12.18 -17.47 22.39
N LEU A 70 -12.85 -16.45 21.86
CA LEU A 70 -12.47 -15.78 20.62
C LEU A 70 -11.11 -15.10 20.75
N THR A 71 -10.19 -15.36 19.82
CA THR A 71 -8.83 -14.79 19.81
C THR A 71 -8.54 -13.92 18.59
N GLY A 72 -9.31 -14.08 17.52
CA GLY A 72 -9.10 -13.32 16.29
C GLY A 72 -10.02 -13.75 15.16
N VAL A 73 -9.75 -13.20 13.98
CA VAL A 73 -10.37 -13.62 12.72
C VAL A 73 -9.29 -13.71 11.66
N LYS A 74 -9.31 -14.80 10.89
CA LYS A 74 -8.52 -14.96 9.68
C LYS A 74 -9.39 -14.61 8.47
N VAL A 75 -9.02 -13.60 7.70
CA VAL A 75 -9.72 -13.21 6.47
C VAL A 75 -8.89 -13.65 5.26
N GLY A 76 -9.47 -14.54 4.46
CA GLY A 76 -8.75 -15.28 3.43
C GLY A 76 -7.61 -16.10 4.03
N ASP A 77 -6.51 -16.22 3.27
CA ASP A 77 -5.31 -16.91 3.73
C ASP A 77 -4.18 -15.98 4.19
N GLU A 78 -4.43 -14.68 4.19
CA GLU A 78 -3.37 -13.67 4.29
C GLU A 78 -3.48 -12.78 5.53
N TYR A 79 -4.70 -12.44 5.95
CA TYR A 79 -4.92 -11.46 7.02
C TYR A 79 -5.37 -12.16 8.30
N GLU A 80 -4.62 -11.97 9.37
CA GLU A 80 -4.97 -12.44 10.71
C GLU A 80 -5.10 -11.23 11.62
N LEU A 81 -6.30 -11.00 12.14
CA LEU A 81 -6.60 -9.86 13.00
C LEU A 81 -6.83 -10.35 14.44
N ALA A 82 -6.18 -9.68 15.39
CA ALA A 82 -6.31 -9.99 16.81
C ALA A 82 -7.62 -9.44 17.38
N TYR A 83 -8.31 -10.25 18.19
CA TYR A 83 -9.58 -9.88 18.82
C TYR A 83 -9.38 -9.07 20.10
N SER A 84 -10.30 -8.12 20.33
CA SER A 84 -10.47 -7.41 21.60
C SER A 84 -11.96 -7.16 21.87
N THR A 85 -12.38 -7.32 23.13
CA THR A 85 -13.72 -6.97 23.60
C THR A 85 -13.90 -5.47 23.82
N THR A 86 -12.80 -4.73 23.98
CA THR A 86 -12.79 -3.28 24.16
C THR A 86 -12.24 -2.60 22.92
N PRO A 87 -12.72 -1.39 22.58
CA PRO A 87 -12.13 -0.63 21.49
C PRO A 87 -10.64 -0.45 21.75
N PRO A 88 -9.79 -0.43 20.71
CA PRO A 88 -8.42 0.01 20.89
C PRO A 88 -8.42 1.42 21.47
N PRO A 89 -7.39 1.78 22.26
CA PRO A 89 -7.25 3.15 22.74
C PRO A 89 -7.25 4.10 21.54
N GLU A 90 -7.82 5.30 21.75
CA GLU A 90 -7.73 6.35 20.74
C GLU A 90 -6.25 6.67 20.51
N PRO A 91 -5.79 6.65 19.26
CA PRO A 91 -4.38 6.86 18.98
C PRO A 91 -4.01 8.32 19.29
N GLU A 92 -2.87 8.53 19.96
CA GLU A 92 -2.37 9.88 20.28
C GLU A 92 -2.09 10.70 19.01
N ILE A 93 -1.80 10.02 17.90
CA ILE A 93 -1.55 10.59 16.59
C ILE A 93 -2.70 10.18 15.65
N PRO A 94 -3.32 11.11 14.92
CA PRO A 94 -4.36 10.76 13.95
C PRO A 94 -3.85 9.70 12.97
N THR A 95 -4.60 8.64 12.74
CA THR A 95 -4.17 7.53 11.86
C THR A 95 -4.41 7.83 10.38
N GLY A 96 -5.17 8.89 10.08
CA GLY A 96 -5.52 9.28 8.71
C GLY A 96 -6.39 8.24 8.01
N GLN A 97 -7.32 7.63 8.73
CA GLN A 97 -8.21 6.57 8.25
C GLN A 97 -9.66 7.03 8.19
N GLY A 98 -10.46 6.34 7.37
CA GLY A 98 -11.88 6.57 7.32
C GLY A 98 -12.27 7.86 6.61
N LEU A 99 -11.43 8.33 5.69
CA LEU A 99 -11.65 9.58 5.01
C LEU A 99 -12.63 9.35 3.85
N LEU A 100 -13.68 10.16 3.78
CA LEU A 100 -14.66 10.12 2.70
C LEU A 100 -14.34 11.21 1.67
N PRO A 101 -14.50 10.93 0.36
CA PRO A 101 -14.24 11.93 -0.66
C PRO A 101 -15.17 13.14 -0.45
N PRO A 102 -14.70 14.37 -0.71
CA PRO A 102 -15.58 15.54 -0.69
C PRO A 102 -16.81 15.32 -1.58
N GLU A 103 -17.94 15.88 -1.18
CA GLU A 103 -19.14 15.85 -2.02
C GLU A 103 -18.84 16.51 -3.37
N MET A 104 -19.26 15.87 -4.46
CA MET A 104 -19.15 16.42 -5.80
C MET A 104 -20.54 16.51 -6.39
N VAL A 105 -21.01 17.74 -6.58
CA VAL A 105 -22.23 18.03 -7.32
C VAL A 105 -21.84 18.36 -8.77
N LEU A 106 -22.42 17.62 -9.71
CA LEU A 106 -22.30 17.88 -11.15
C LEU A 106 -23.58 18.55 -11.64
N ASP A 107 -23.52 19.85 -11.89
CA ASP A 107 -24.53 20.54 -12.68
C ASP A 107 -24.17 20.49 -14.18
N ALA A 108 -25.13 20.87 -15.03
CA ALA A 108 -24.96 20.79 -16.48
C ALA A 108 -23.81 21.66 -17.02
N GLY A 109 -23.47 22.77 -16.34
CA GLY A 109 -22.38 23.65 -16.76
C GLY A 109 -21.03 23.01 -16.46
N LYS A 110 -20.85 22.54 -15.23
CA LYS A 110 -19.66 21.82 -14.80
C LYS A 110 -19.43 20.53 -15.58
N GLU A 111 -20.49 19.78 -15.87
CA GLU A 111 -20.42 18.59 -16.71
C GLU A 111 -19.95 18.93 -18.13
N ALA A 112 -20.46 20.00 -18.73
CA ALA A 112 -20.02 20.44 -20.06
C ALA A 112 -18.55 20.90 -20.07
N ASP A 113 -18.11 21.62 -19.03
CA ASP A 113 -16.71 22.05 -18.88
C ASP A 113 -15.77 20.83 -18.74
N PHE A 114 -16.16 19.84 -17.93
CA PHE A 114 -15.39 18.60 -17.76
C PHE A 114 -15.41 17.73 -19.03
N ALA A 115 -16.51 17.69 -19.77
CA ALA A 115 -16.60 16.98 -21.04
C ALA A 115 -15.66 17.58 -22.10
N ALA A 116 -15.58 18.92 -22.20
CA ALA A 116 -14.64 19.58 -23.09
C ALA A 116 -13.17 19.25 -22.74
N LEU A 117 -12.86 19.20 -21.44
CA LEU A 117 -11.52 18.84 -20.98
C LEU A 117 -11.21 17.34 -21.19
N LEU A 118 -12.21 16.46 -21.08
CA LEU A 118 -12.09 15.05 -21.44
C LEU A 118 -11.73 14.86 -22.92
N ASP A 119 -12.32 15.64 -23.84
CA ASP A 119 -11.95 15.58 -25.25
C ASP A 119 -10.46 15.89 -25.49
N GLU A 120 -9.90 16.84 -24.73
CA GLU A 120 -8.46 17.10 -24.74
C GLU A 120 -7.62 15.95 -24.21
N VAL A 121 -8.08 15.27 -23.15
CA VAL A 121 -7.43 14.08 -22.61
C VAL A 121 -7.41 12.97 -23.67
N LEU A 122 -8.53 12.74 -24.37
CA LEU A 122 -8.66 11.69 -25.38
C LEU A 122 -7.78 11.95 -26.62
N GLY A 123 -7.57 13.22 -26.98
CA GLY A 123 -6.67 13.64 -28.06
C GLY A 123 -5.21 13.84 -27.63
N GLY A 124 -4.88 13.59 -26.36
CA GLY A 124 -3.58 13.90 -25.78
C GLY A 124 -2.45 12.96 -26.23
N ASP A 125 -1.23 13.50 -26.23
CA ASP A 125 0.02 12.83 -26.59
C ASP A 125 1.08 12.85 -25.46
N GLY A 126 0.63 13.02 -24.22
CA GLY A 126 1.45 13.13 -23.02
C GLY A 126 1.74 14.58 -22.58
N ARG A 127 1.20 15.57 -23.30
CA ARG A 127 1.34 16.99 -22.98
C ARG A 127 0.79 17.37 -21.60
N LEU A 128 1.27 18.50 -21.09
CA LEU A 128 0.69 19.14 -19.90
C LEU A 128 -0.72 19.63 -20.25
N LEU A 129 -1.72 19.15 -19.51
CA LEU A 129 -3.09 19.63 -19.58
C LEU A 129 -3.19 20.96 -18.83
N HIS A 130 -3.64 22.00 -19.53
CA HIS A 130 -3.87 23.30 -18.91
C HIS A 130 -5.22 23.28 -18.20
N TYR A 131 -5.21 23.37 -16.87
CA TYR A 131 -6.43 23.31 -16.06
C TYR A 131 -6.77 24.72 -15.57
N ASP A 132 -7.70 25.39 -16.26
CA ASP A 132 -8.17 26.75 -15.95
C ASP A 132 -9.60 26.82 -15.40
N LEU A 133 -10.21 25.66 -15.14
CA LEU A 133 -11.59 25.62 -14.65
C LEU A 133 -11.66 26.14 -13.21
N PRO A 134 -12.76 26.79 -12.80
CA PRO A 134 -12.94 27.30 -11.45
C PRO A 134 -13.28 26.21 -10.43
N TYR A 135 -13.21 24.93 -10.82
CA TYR A 135 -13.54 23.78 -9.99
C TYR A 135 -12.27 23.13 -9.43
N PRO A 136 -12.32 22.49 -8.25
CA PRO A 136 -11.20 21.69 -7.76
C PRO A 136 -10.80 20.58 -8.74
N LYS A 137 -9.50 20.41 -8.99
CA LYS A 137 -8.98 19.36 -9.89
C LYS A 137 -9.46 17.96 -9.50
N HIS A 138 -9.58 17.69 -8.20
CA HIS A 138 -10.01 16.39 -7.71
C HIS A 138 -11.42 15.99 -8.18
N GLU A 139 -12.30 16.95 -8.46
CA GLU A 139 -13.62 16.66 -9.03
C GLU A 139 -13.53 16.24 -10.50
N PHE A 140 -12.69 16.92 -11.29
CA PHE A 140 -12.43 16.50 -12.66
C PHE A 140 -11.79 15.10 -12.72
N LEU A 141 -10.89 14.78 -11.79
CA LEU A 141 -10.28 13.45 -11.72
C LEU A 141 -11.30 12.36 -11.38
N ARG A 142 -12.29 12.65 -10.53
CA ARG A 142 -13.42 11.75 -10.28
C ARG A 142 -14.32 11.61 -11.50
N TYR A 143 -14.58 12.70 -12.21
CA TYR A 143 -15.31 12.67 -13.49
C TYR A 143 -14.59 11.79 -14.53
N LEU A 144 -13.27 11.88 -14.62
CA LEU A 144 -12.45 10.99 -15.47
C LEU A 144 -12.51 9.53 -14.99
N ALA A 145 -12.40 9.27 -13.69
CA ALA A 145 -12.45 7.93 -13.13
C ALA A 145 -13.75 7.20 -13.49
N ALA A 146 -14.88 7.92 -13.47
CA ALA A 146 -16.20 7.40 -13.85
C ALA A 146 -16.30 6.97 -15.33
N GLN A 147 -15.37 7.36 -16.20
CA GLN A 147 -15.34 6.92 -17.60
C GLN A 147 -14.75 5.51 -17.79
N GLU A 148 -14.17 4.93 -16.73
CA GLU A 148 -13.62 3.57 -16.70
C GLU A 148 -12.55 3.25 -17.76
N MET A 149 -11.98 4.27 -18.42
CA MET A 149 -11.01 4.08 -19.51
C MET A 149 -9.58 4.51 -19.16
N PHE A 150 -9.39 5.03 -17.94
CA PHE A 150 -8.13 5.61 -17.51
C PHE A 150 -7.54 4.89 -16.30
N ILE A 151 -6.22 5.02 -16.17
CA ILE A 151 -5.45 4.70 -14.98
C ILE A 151 -4.66 5.94 -14.61
N PHE A 152 -4.60 6.24 -13.32
CA PHE A 152 -3.95 7.41 -12.77
C PHE A 152 -2.66 7.01 -12.05
N HIS A 153 -1.61 7.82 -12.23
CA HIS A 153 -0.32 7.63 -11.60
C HIS A 153 0.22 8.97 -11.08
N GLY A 154 0.44 9.08 -9.76
CA GLY A 154 1.05 10.27 -9.14
C GLY A 154 2.56 10.15 -9.01
N SER A 155 3.29 11.21 -9.30
CA SER A 155 4.75 11.20 -9.28
C SER A 155 5.36 12.55 -8.90
N ALA A 156 6.58 12.47 -8.35
CA ALA A 156 7.53 13.58 -8.20
C ALA A 156 7.91 14.23 -9.52
N LYS A 157 8.08 13.37 -10.53
CA LYS A 157 8.74 13.71 -11.78
C LYS A 157 7.68 14.27 -12.70
N ALA A 158 7.95 15.44 -13.27
CA ALA A 158 7.02 16.14 -14.14
C ALA A 158 7.20 15.77 -15.62
N ASP A 159 8.30 15.11 -15.99
CA ASP A 159 8.79 14.93 -17.35
C ASP A 159 8.84 13.46 -17.81
N ILE A 160 8.01 12.59 -17.23
CA ILE A 160 7.86 11.20 -17.70
C ILE A 160 7.09 11.19 -19.02
N ASP A 161 7.80 11.03 -20.14
CA ASP A 161 7.21 10.88 -21.47
C ASP A 161 6.73 9.43 -21.75
N GLU A 162 7.39 8.45 -21.11
CA GLU A 162 7.06 7.04 -21.20
C GLU A 162 7.41 6.33 -19.89
N PHE A 163 6.43 5.65 -19.31
CA PHE A 163 6.64 4.78 -18.17
C PHE A 163 7.26 3.46 -18.65
N ARG A 164 8.32 3.03 -17.96
CA ARG A 164 9.00 1.75 -18.20
C ARG A 164 8.81 0.83 -17.02
N THR A 165 8.77 -0.47 -17.29
CA THR A 165 8.58 -1.51 -16.28
C THR A 165 9.80 -1.60 -15.36
N ARG A 166 9.69 -0.96 -14.21
CA ARG A 166 10.71 -0.99 -13.17
C ARG A 166 10.03 -1.15 -11.82
N ARG A 167 10.62 -1.97 -10.95
CA ARG A 167 10.26 -2.01 -9.54
C ARG A 167 11.30 -1.24 -8.73
N THR A 168 10.86 -0.25 -7.98
CA THR A 168 11.74 0.59 -7.13
C THR A 168 11.35 0.54 -5.65
N SER A 169 10.30 -0.18 -5.31
CA SER A 169 9.81 -0.39 -3.94
C SER A 169 9.26 -1.81 -3.80
N MET A 170 9.07 -2.27 -2.56
CA MET A 170 8.50 -3.57 -2.25
C MET A 170 7.26 -3.43 -1.38
N GLU A 171 6.30 -4.32 -1.58
CA GLU A 171 5.22 -4.50 -0.62
C GLU A 171 5.75 -5.42 0.49
N LEU A 172 5.84 -4.86 1.70
CA LEU A 172 6.25 -5.62 2.89
C LEU A 172 5.14 -6.62 3.27
N LYS A 173 5.52 -7.72 3.92
CA LYS A 173 4.60 -8.80 4.32
C LYS A 173 3.81 -9.47 3.16
N ASP A 174 4.18 -9.24 1.89
CA ASP A 174 3.60 -9.96 0.76
C ASP A 174 4.05 -11.43 0.75
N LYS A 175 3.24 -12.28 1.37
CA LYS A 175 3.45 -13.73 1.43
C LYS A 175 3.17 -14.42 0.09
N SER A 176 2.38 -13.78 -0.77
CA SER A 176 1.86 -14.37 -2.00
C SER A 176 2.72 -14.09 -3.23
N GLY A 177 3.59 -13.08 -3.16
CA GLY A 177 4.37 -12.57 -4.29
C GLY A 177 3.54 -11.72 -5.27
N ARG A 178 2.25 -11.50 -4.99
CA ARG A 178 1.32 -10.77 -5.88
C ARG A 178 1.64 -9.28 -5.93
N GLY A 179 1.95 -8.67 -4.78
CA GLY A 179 2.28 -7.26 -4.68
C GLY A 179 3.58 -6.91 -5.37
N ASN A 180 4.41 -7.93 -5.65
CA ASN A 180 5.79 -7.77 -6.06
C ASN A 180 6.11 -7.90 -7.56
N VAL A 181 5.16 -7.61 -8.45
CA VAL A 181 5.33 -7.68 -9.92
C VAL A 181 6.23 -6.56 -10.47
N GLN A 182 7.04 -6.85 -11.49
CA GLN A 182 7.77 -5.82 -12.24
C GLN A 182 6.83 -5.16 -13.25
N GLY A 183 6.38 -3.95 -12.95
CA GLY A 183 5.41 -3.26 -13.80
C GLY A 183 5.25 -1.80 -13.45
N ILE A 184 4.38 -1.14 -14.21
CA ILE A 184 3.94 0.23 -13.98
C ILE A 184 2.67 0.13 -13.16
N TYR A 185 2.70 0.69 -11.96
CA TYR A 185 1.58 0.67 -11.04
C TYR A 185 0.75 1.94 -11.19
N GLY A 186 -0.55 1.81 -11.03
CA GLY A 186 -1.49 2.93 -11.00
C GLY A 186 -2.81 2.50 -10.39
N THR A 187 -3.80 3.36 -10.45
CA THR A 187 -5.14 3.05 -9.95
C THR A 187 -6.20 3.64 -10.86
N HIS A 188 -7.40 3.07 -10.84
CA HIS A 188 -8.56 3.65 -11.50
C HIS A 188 -9.21 4.77 -10.66
N ASP A 189 -8.79 4.92 -9.40
CA ASP A 189 -9.25 5.98 -8.50
C ASP A 189 -8.55 7.31 -8.81
N GLY A 190 -9.33 8.39 -8.95
CA GLY A 190 -8.80 9.71 -9.30
C GLY A 190 -8.15 10.48 -8.14
N LEU A 191 -8.40 10.09 -6.88
CA LEU A 191 -7.97 10.82 -5.68
C LEU A 191 -6.72 10.22 -5.02
N TRP A 192 -6.68 8.90 -4.87
CA TRP A 192 -5.58 8.14 -4.29
C TRP A 192 -4.20 8.53 -4.85
N PRO A 193 -3.99 8.65 -6.18
CA PRO A 193 -2.69 8.97 -6.74
C PRO A 193 -2.23 10.40 -6.47
N LEU A 194 -3.12 11.32 -6.10
CA LEU A 194 -2.73 12.68 -5.70
C LEU A 194 -1.76 12.66 -4.51
N PHE A 195 -1.94 11.72 -3.57
CA PHE A 195 -1.04 11.56 -2.43
C PHE A 195 0.41 11.32 -2.88
N PHE A 196 0.62 10.46 -3.88
CA PHE A 196 1.97 10.17 -4.42
C PHE A 196 2.58 11.36 -5.17
N ALA A 197 1.75 12.20 -5.78
CA ALA A 197 2.21 13.43 -6.40
C ALA A 197 2.72 14.43 -5.34
N VAL A 198 1.97 14.60 -4.24
CA VAL A 198 2.24 15.67 -3.27
C VAL A 198 3.16 15.27 -2.12
N VAL A 199 3.29 13.98 -1.78
CA VAL A 199 4.21 13.54 -0.73
C VAL A 199 5.65 13.68 -1.19
N ASN A 200 6.47 14.36 -0.39
CA ASN A 200 7.88 14.54 -0.66
C ASN A 200 8.69 13.42 0.01
N ARG A 201 8.90 12.32 -0.73
CA ARG A 201 9.67 11.17 -0.26
C ARG A 201 11.12 11.50 0.11
N ASP A 202 11.69 12.58 -0.43
CA ASP A 202 13.07 12.99 -0.13
C ASP A 202 13.18 13.68 1.23
N LYS A 203 12.05 14.18 1.77
CA LYS A 203 11.96 14.81 3.09
C LYS A 203 11.58 13.84 4.20
N ILE A 204 11.19 12.60 3.91
CA ILE A 204 10.65 11.68 4.93
C ILE A 204 11.44 10.39 5.04
N SER A 205 11.74 9.98 6.28
CA SER A 205 12.29 8.66 6.57
C SER A 205 11.20 7.70 7.03
N GLY A 206 11.28 6.45 6.56
CA GLY A 206 10.28 5.42 6.83
C GLY A 206 9.33 5.18 5.66
N SER A 207 8.23 4.51 5.95
CA SER A 207 7.18 4.12 5.02
C SER A 207 6.09 5.19 4.88
N ILE A 208 5.30 5.03 3.83
CA ILE A 208 3.98 5.63 3.69
C ILE A 208 2.97 4.49 3.70
N ARG A 209 1.80 4.69 4.30
CA ARG A 209 0.68 3.74 4.25
C ARG A 209 -0.50 4.45 3.65
N ASN A 210 -1.12 3.85 2.66
CA ASN A 210 -2.14 4.51 1.87
C ASN A 210 -3.01 3.48 1.16
N GLY A 211 -4.21 3.90 0.84
CA GLY A 211 -5.12 3.10 0.03
C GLY A 211 -6.52 3.65 0.06
N VAL A 212 -7.32 3.11 -0.83
CA VAL A 212 -8.77 3.27 -0.85
C VAL A 212 -9.38 1.88 -0.81
N GLN A 213 -10.51 1.73 -0.13
CA GLN A 213 -11.35 0.55 -0.19
C GLN A 213 -12.77 0.96 -0.56
N TYR A 214 -13.38 0.24 -1.49
CA TYR A 214 -14.74 0.50 -1.91
C TYR A 214 -15.72 -0.38 -1.15
N PHE A 215 -16.70 0.26 -0.53
CA PHE A 215 -17.77 -0.36 0.24
C PHE A 215 -19.09 -0.13 -0.48
N GLN A 216 -20.02 -1.07 -0.35
CA GLN A 216 -21.29 -1.05 -1.08
C GLN A 216 -22.46 -1.17 -0.11
N ASN A 217 -23.54 -0.43 -0.36
CA ASN A 217 -24.80 -0.56 0.39
C ASN A 217 -25.71 -1.65 -0.21
N ASP A 218 -26.95 -1.79 0.30
CA ASP A 218 -27.91 -2.80 -0.19
C ASP A 218 -28.47 -2.44 -1.59
N ASP A 219 -28.46 -1.16 -1.95
CA ASP A 219 -28.91 -0.65 -3.25
C ASP A 219 -27.84 -0.76 -4.35
N GLY A 220 -26.61 -1.14 -3.96
CA GLY A 220 -25.46 -1.26 -4.86
C GLY A 220 -24.68 0.04 -5.07
N ASP A 221 -25.03 1.11 -4.36
CA ASP A 221 -24.22 2.33 -4.35
C ASP A 221 -22.87 2.04 -3.69
N GLU A 222 -21.83 2.68 -4.21
CA GLU A 222 -20.47 2.48 -3.77
C GLU A 222 -19.87 3.73 -3.14
N VAL A 223 -19.08 3.55 -2.08
CA VAL A 223 -18.32 4.62 -1.44
C VAL A 223 -16.85 4.21 -1.26
N GLY A 224 -15.95 5.06 -1.72
CA GLY A 224 -14.52 4.93 -1.46
C GLY A 224 -14.19 5.45 -0.07
N VAL A 225 -13.57 4.62 0.77
CA VAL A 225 -13.06 5.00 2.09
C VAL A 225 -11.54 4.98 2.02
N TYR A 226 -10.93 6.13 2.27
CA TYR A 226 -9.50 6.34 2.08
C TYR A 226 -8.75 6.28 3.40
N HIS A 227 -7.47 5.92 3.29
CA HIS A 227 -6.49 6.17 4.34
C HIS A 227 -5.17 6.67 3.77
N PHE A 228 -4.53 7.59 4.49
CA PHE A 228 -3.21 8.12 4.15
C PHE A 228 -2.44 8.40 5.43
N SER A 229 -1.22 7.86 5.52
CA SER A 229 -0.31 8.17 6.61
C SER A 229 1.15 8.13 6.19
N ILE A 230 1.95 8.90 6.92
CA ILE A 230 3.41 8.91 6.85
C ILE A 230 4.00 8.63 8.23
N ASN A 231 5.30 8.40 8.33
CA ASN A 231 5.94 8.34 9.65
C ASN A 231 5.66 9.64 10.43
N HIS A 232 5.10 9.51 11.62
CA HIS A 232 4.60 10.60 12.45
C HIS A 232 5.65 11.68 12.76
N GLU A 233 6.94 11.30 12.84
CA GLU A 233 8.06 12.23 13.08
C GLU A 233 8.21 13.32 12.00
N TRP A 234 7.49 13.19 10.88
CA TRP A 234 7.58 14.07 9.72
C TRP A 234 6.29 14.84 9.43
N LEU A 235 5.19 14.58 10.14
CA LEU A 235 3.90 15.26 9.90
C LEU A 235 4.02 16.78 10.02
N ASP A 236 4.65 17.26 11.09
CA ASP A 236 4.79 18.70 11.37
C ASP A 236 5.99 19.35 10.65
N LYS A 237 6.66 18.64 9.73
CA LYS A 237 7.89 19.09 9.05
C LYS A 237 7.67 19.51 7.59
N ASP A 238 6.44 19.82 7.22
CA ASP A 238 6.04 20.18 5.84
C ASP A 238 6.60 19.18 4.80
N PRO A 239 6.17 17.90 4.86
CA PRO A 239 6.65 16.82 4.01
C PRO A 239 6.02 16.85 2.60
N TRP A 240 5.56 18.01 2.16
CA TRP A 240 4.79 18.18 0.92
C TRP A 240 5.60 18.81 -0.19
N ARG A 241 5.13 18.64 -1.43
CA ARG A 241 5.67 19.28 -2.64
C ARG A 241 4.59 19.40 -3.71
N SER A 242 4.87 20.19 -4.73
CA SER A 242 4.20 20.05 -6.01
C SER A 242 4.70 18.81 -6.75
N GLY A 243 3.81 18.18 -7.51
CA GLY A 243 4.09 16.98 -8.29
C GLY A 243 3.27 16.96 -9.57
N THR A 244 3.12 15.77 -10.14
CA THR A 244 2.40 15.56 -11.39
C THR A 244 1.54 14.32 -11.31
N LEU A 245 0.31 14.43 -11.79
CA LEU A 245 -0.58 13.31 -12.02
C LEU A 245 -0.58 12.98 -13.51
N TYR A 246 -0.35 11.72 -13.83
CA TYR A 246 -0.41 11.20 -15.19
C TYR A 246 -1.72 10.46 -15.40
N VAL A 247 -2.40 10.78 -16.51
CA VAL A 247 -3.57 10.04 -16.98
C VAL A 247 -3.07 9.07 -18.06
N LEU A 248 -3.22 7.78 -17.80
CA LEU A 248 -2.72 6.68 -18.62
C LEU A 248 -3.91 5.93 -19.25
N PRO A 249 -3.75 5.35 -20.46
CA PRO A 249 -4.77 4.49 -21.03
C PRO A 249 -4.87 3.17 -20.24
N ARG A 250 -6.09 2.74 -19.89
CA ARG A 250 -6.32 1.51 -19.10
C ARG A 250 -5.97 0.21 -19.84
N LYS A 251 -5.91 0.24 -21.18
CA LYS A 251 -5.89 -0.96 -22.05
C LYS A 251 -4.86 -2.04 -21.68
N THR A 252 -3.66 -1.67 -21.23
CA THR A 252 -2.58 -2.63 -20.89
C THR A 252 -2.52 -2.97 -19.41
N PHE A 253 -3.37 -2.35 -18.60
CA PHE A 253 -3.41 -2.59 -17.18
C PHE A 253 -4.37 -3.72 -16.85
N ARG A 254 -3.95 -4.56 -15.90
CA ARG A 254 -4.81 -5.52 -15.22
C ARG A 254 -4.94 -5.15 -13.76
N GLN A 255 -6.13 -5.34 -13.19
CA GLN A 255 -6.35 -5.15 -11.77
C GLN A 255 -5.59 -6.21 -10.98
N MET A 256 -5.01 -5.79 -9.86
CA MET A 256 -4.34 -6.71 -8.94
C MET A 256 -5.38 -7.39 -8.04
N PRO A 257 -5.20 -8.68 -7.70
CA PRO A 257 -6.03 -9.31 -6.69
C PRO A 257 -5.75 -8.69 -5.31
N MET A 258 -6.79 -8.53 -4.48
CA MET A 258 -6.68 -8.01 -3.10
C MET A 258 -6.14 -9.06 -2.11
N SER A 259 -6.30 -10.34 -2.44
CA SER A 259 -5.71 -11.48 -1.73
C SER A 259 -5.58 -12.69 -2.67
N ALA A 260 -4.77 -13.68 -2.32
CA ALA A 260 -4.72 -14.97 -3.02
C ALA A 260 -6.10 -15.66 -3.10
N GLY A 261 -6.97 -15.41 -2.11
CA GLY A 261 -8.33 -15.95 -2.03
C GLY A 261 -9.38 -15.16 -2.83
N GLY A 262 -8.99 -14.07 -3.50
CA GLY A 262 -9.90 -13.21 -4.25
C GLY A 262 -10.01 -11.79 -3.69
N GLY A 263 -11.06 -11.08 -4.11
CA GLY A 263 -11.19 -9.63 -3.94
C GLY A 263 -10.38 -8.86 -5.00
N LEU A 264 -10.86 -7.66 -5.35
CA LEU A 264 -10.20 -6.80 -6.33
C LEU A 264 -9.49 -5.66 -5.60
N SER A 265 -8.18 -5.53 -5.82
CA SER A 265 -7.41 -4.39 -5.33
C SER A 265 -7.75 -3.15 -6.15
N ASN A 266 -7.60 -1.97 -5.54
CA ASN A 266 -7.67 -0.73 -6.28
C ASN A 266 -6.39 -0.43 -7.07
N GLU A 267 -5.36 -1.24 -6.88
CA GLU A 267 -4.11 -1.19 -7.62
C GLU A 267 -4.20 -1.94 -8.95
N TRP A 268 -3.61 -1.34 -9.98
CA TRP A 268 -3.54 -1.85 -11.33
C TRP A 268 -2.09 -1.88 -11.79
N VAL A 269 -1.73 -2.89 -12.59
CA VAL A 269 -0.37 -3.04 -13.13
C VAL A 269 -0.36 -3.20 -14.65
N SER A 270 0.56 -2.51 -15.32
CA SER A 270 0.94 -2.75 -16.71
C SER A 270 2.35 -3.33 -16.77
N GLU A 271 2.51 -4.47 -17.43
CA GLU A 271 3.80 -5.16 -17.62
C GLU A 271 4.48 -4.80 -18.95
N VAL A 272 3.96 -3.78 -19.63
CA VAL A 272 4.54 -3.18 -20.84
C VAL A 272 4.66 -1.66 -20.68
N PRO A 273 5.60 -1.00 -21.38
CA PRO A 273 5.71 0.45 -21.37
C PRO A 273 4.40 1.16 -21.73
N VAL A 274 4.13 2.30 -21.09
CA VAL A 274 2.90 3.08 -21.28
C VAL A 274 3.24 4.56 -21.43
N LYS A 275 2.68 5.18 -22.47
CA LYS A 275 2.73 6.64 -22.63
C LYS A 275 1.51 7.28 -21.98
N PRO A 276 1.68 8.42 -21.26
CA PRO A 276 0.55 9.19 -20.77
C PRO A 276 -0.29 9.74 -21.93
N LEU A 277 -1.59 9.88 -21.70
CA LEU A 277 -2.46 10.68 -22.55
C LEU A 277 -2.23 12.15 -22.28
N VAL A 278 -2.19 12.53 -21.01
CA VAL A 278 -1.82 13.86 -20.54
C VAL A 278 -1.14 13.77 -19.18
N ARG A 279 -0.53 14.88 -18.77
CA ARG A 279 -0.07 15.11 -17.39
C ARG A 279 -0.70 16.36 -16.81
N ILE A 280 -1.00 16.35 -15.52
CA ILE A 280 -1.65 17.45 -14.80
C ILE A 280 -0.72 17.87 -13.67
N ALA A 281 -0.37 19.16 -13.59
CA ALA A 281 0.40 19.70 -12.48
C ALA A 281 -0.46 19.69 -11.21
N ILE A 282 0.08 19.18 -10.11
CA ILE A 282 -0.61 19.05 -8.82
C ILE A 282 0.16 19.82 -7.76
N ALA A 283 -0.51 20.73 -7.06
CA ALA A 283 -0.02 21.37 -5.85
C ALA A 283 -0.54 20.61 -4.60
N PRO A 284 0.09 20.73 -3.43
CA PRO A 284 -0.41 20.12 -2.19
C PRO A 284 -1.89 20.40 -1.93
N GLU A 285 -2.35 21.62 -2.19
CA GLU A 285 -3.71 22.08 -1.94
C GLU A 285 -4.75 21.44 -2.87
N ASP A 286 -4.33 20.86 -4.00
CA ASP A 286 -5.20 20.09 -4.88
C ASP A 286 -5.59 18.73 -4.26
N PHE A 287 -4.85 18.25 -3.25
CA PHE A 287 -5.13 17.00 -2.55
C PHE A 287 -6.15 17.22 -1.43
N PRO A 288 -7.39 16.71 -1.56
CA PRO A 288 -8.48 17.05 -0.63
C PRO A 288 -8.27 16.51 0.79
N PHE A 289 -7.37 15.56 0.97
CA PHE A 289 -7.08 14.93 2.25
C PHE A 289 -5.79 15.44 2.91
N LEU A 290 -5.17 16.51 2.40
CA LEU A 290 -3.86 16.99 2.88
C LEU A 290 -3.82 17.18 4.40
N ALA A 291 -4.81 17.88 4.97
CA ALA A 291 -4.91 18.15 6.41
C ALA A 291 -5.36 16.93 7.24
N GLN A 292 -5.74 15.83 6.58
CA GLN A 292 -6.26 14.61 7.20
C GLN A 292 -5.26 13.44 7.09
N VAL A 293 -4.06 13.67 6.51
CA VAL A 293 -3.00 12.67 6.50
C VAL A 293 -2.54 12.40 7.93
N GLY A 294 -2.53 11.13 8.30
CA GLY A 294 -2.17 10.67 9.64
C GLY A 294 -0.71 10.28 9.79
N GLY A 295 -0.37 9.87 11.01
CA GLY A 295 0.95 9.41 11.40
C GLY A 295 0.94 7.95 11.82
N HIS A 296 2.05 7.27 11.56
CA HIS A 296 2.33 5.95 12.12
C HIS A 296 3.75 5.85 12.65
N ASP A 297 4.00 4.85 13.48
CA ASP A 297 5.34 4.55 13.97
C ASP A 297 6.05 3.56 13.02
N ASP A 298 7.25 3.97 12.59
CA ASP A 298 8.15 3.18 11.76
C ASP A 298 9.52 2.95 12.43
N SER A 299 9.64 3.19 13.74
CA SER A 299 10.91 3.07 14.49
C SER A 299 11.60 1.73 14.22
N GLU A 300 10.85 0.63 14.22
CA GLU A 300 11.36 -0.70 13.88
C GLU A 300 11.82 -0.82 12.41
N LEU A 301 11.07 -0.27 11.46
CA LEU A 301 11.44 -0.33 10.04
C LEU A 301 12.67 0.53 9.74
N ILE A 302 12.78 1.70 10.38
CA ILE A 302 13.95 2.58 10.30
C ILE A 302 15.17 1.89 10.90
N ASN A 303 15.02 1.27 12.07
CA ASN A 303 16.09 0.50 12.70
C ASN A 303 16.54 -0.68 11.81
N LEU A 304 15.61 -1.39 11.17
CA LEU A 304 15.93 -2.44 10.21
C LEU A 304 16.81 -1.92 9.06
N GLY A 305 16.45 -0.75 8.52
CA GLY A 305 17.21 -0.08 7.45
C GLY A 305 18.64 0.26 7.88
N ALA A 306 18.79 0.82 9.09
CA ALA A 306 20.08 1.20 9.68
C ALA A 306 20.98 -0.02 9.94
N LEU A 307 20.44 -1.08 10.55
CA LEU A 307 21.16 -2.34 10.78
C LEU A 307 21.59 -2.98 9.45
N GLY A 308 20.69 -3.02 8.47
CA GLY A 308 21.00 -3.52 7.13
C GLY A 308 22.07 -2.68 6.42
N GLN A 309 22.16 -1.36 6.70
CA GLN A 309 23.21 -0.50 6.13
C GLN A 309 24.57 -0.82 6.72
N GLN A 310 24.67 -1.05 8.02
CA GLN A 310 25.91 -1.48 8.65
C GLN A 310 26.39 -2.83 8.10
N ILE A 311 25.48 -3.78 7.90
CA ILE A 311 25.79 -5.07 7.25
C ILE A 311 26.27 -4.86 5.81
N THR A 312 25.58 -4.00 5.06
CA THR A 312 25.97 -3.69 3.67
C THR A 312 27.37 -3.08 3.64
N GLN A 313 27.67 -2.11 4.51
CA GLN A 313 28.96 -1.42 4.60
C GLN A 313 30.11 -2.35 5.00
N ALA A 314 29.83 -3.41 5.76
CA ALA A 314 30.82 -4.43 6.10
C ALA A 314 31.00 -5.48 4.98
N THR A 315 30.20 -5.43 3.91
CA THR A 315 30.29 -6.37 2.78
C THR A 315 31.51 -6.05 1.92
N THR A 316 32.43 -7.01 1.83
CA THR A 316 33.67 -6.88 1.03
C THR A 316 33.57 -7.60 -0.32
N GLU A 317 32.79 -8.68 -0.38
CA GLU A 317 32.52 -9.47 -1.58
C GLU A 317 31.08 -9.99 -1.52
N ALA A 318 30.51 -10.36 -2.67
CA ALA A 318 29.17 -10.93 -2.72
C ALA A 318 29.08 -12.13 -3.67
N ASP A 319 28.23 -13.08 -3.32
CA ASP A 319 27.79 -14.19 -4.17
C ASP A 319 26.30 -14.02 -4.46
N LEU A 320 25.97 -13.73 -5.72
CA LEU A 320 24.64 -13.26 -6.12
C LEU A 320 23.89 -14.37 -6.89
N GLY A 321 23.48 -15.41 -6.18
CA GLY A 321 22.67 -16.52 -6.69
C GLY A 321 21.21 -16.12 -6.97
N THR A 322 20.48 -16.94 -7.73
CA THR A 322 19.08 -16.63 -8.13
C THR A 322 18.16 -16.40 -6.93
N ASP A 323 18.27 -17.23 -5.89
CA ASP A 323 17.41 -17.21 -4.70
C ASP A 323 18.18 -16.84 -3.42
N CYS A 324 19.41 -16.34 -3.58
CA CYS A 324 20.32 -16.08 -2.47
C CYS A 324 21.21 -14.87 -2.75
N VAL A 325 21.37 -14.01 -1.74
CA VAL A 325 22.42 -12.99 -1.70
C VAL A 325 23.36 -13.35 -0.56
N GLY A 326 24.54 -13.87 -0.91
CA GLY A 326 25.63 -14.12 0.02
C GLY A 326 26.52 -12.88 0.13
N MET A 327 26.75 -12.40 1.35
CA MET A 327 27.62 -11.24 1.63
C MET A 327 28.81 -11.70 2.47
N LYS A 328 30.02 -11.53 1.96
CA LYS A 328 31.25 -11.75 2.72
C LYS A 328 31.55 -10.52 3.56
N LEU A 329 31.64 -10.70 4.87
CA LEU A 329 31.72 -9.62 5.83
C LEU A 329 33.14 -9.44 6.35
N GLU A 330 33.58 -8.19 6.46
CA GLU A 330 34.67 -7.81 7.37
C GLU A 330 34.16 -7.93 8.82
N TYR A 331 34.19 -9.15 9.34
CA TYR A 331 33.50 -9.48 10.59
C TYR A 331 34.19 -8.94 11.84
N THR A 332 33.42 -8.30 12.70
CA THR A 332 33.80 -7.94 14.07
C THR A 332 32.74 -8.45 15.07
N PRO A 333 33.05 -8.58 16.37
CA PRO A 333 32.05 -8.89 17.39
C PRO A 333 30.86 -7.92 17.39
N GLU A 334 31.11 -6.63 17.15
CA GLU A 334 30.07 -5.60 17.07
C GLU A 334 29.14 -5.83 15.88
N LEU A 335 29.69 -6.21 14.72
CA LEU A 335 28.88 -6.59 13.56
C LEU A 335 28.04 -7.86 13.84
N GLY A 336 28.57 -8.79 14.63
CA GLY A 336 27.83 -9.95 15.11
C GLY A 336 26.55 -9.56 15.87
N GLU A 337 26.64 -8.60 16.78
CA GLU A 337 25.47 -8.06 17.50
C GLU A 337 24.47 -7.37 16.55
N THR A 338 24.97 -6.59 15.59
CA THR A 338 24.12 -5.99 14.54
C THR A 338 23.34 -7.05 13.75
N ILE A 339 23.97 -8.17 13.38
CA ILE A 339 23.31 -9.27 12.65
C ILE A 339 22.26 -9.95 13.53
N LEU A 340 22.55 -10.19 14.81
CA LEU A 340 21.62 -10.80 15.77
C LEU A 340 20.37 -9.95 16.00
N GLN A 341 20.49 -8.62 15.91
CA GLN A 341 19.35 -7.70 15.96
C GLN A 341 18.61 -7.63 14.62
N TYR A 342 19.34 -7.64 13.50
CA TYR A 342 18.80 -7.50 12.16
C TYR A 342 17.88 -8.67 11.78
N ILE A 343 18.30 -9.91 12.02
CA ILE A 343 17.58 -11.12 11.57
C ILE A 343 16.13 -11.19 12.09
N PRO A 344 15.85 -11.15 13.41
CA PRO A 344 14.48 -11.27 13.91
C PRO A 344 13.61 -10.09 13.44
N LEU A 345 14.19 -8.91 13.32
CA LEU A 345 13.50 -7.73 12.82
C LEU A 345 13.17 -7.86 11.33
N ALA A 346 14.11 -8.33 10.50
CA ALA A 346 13.91 -8.59 9.09
C ALA A 346 12.78 -9.62 8.86
N GLN A 347 12.75 -10.68 9.67
CA GLN A 347 11.72 -11.72 9.62
C GLN A 347 10.33 -11.21 10.03
N LYS A 348 10.23 -10.14 10.83
CA LYS A 348 8.94 -9.49 11.13
C LYS A 348 8.30 -8.88 9.87
N PHE A 349 9.12 -8.31 8.98
CA PHE A 349 8.66 -7.64 7.76
C PHE A 349 8.69 -8.54 6.51
N ILE A 350 9.55 -9.57 6.53
CA ILE A 350 9.73 -10.55 5.46
C ILE A 350 9.71 -11.94 6.09
N PRO A 351 8.53 -12.48 6.48
CA PRO A 351 8.44 -13.73 7.24
C PRO A 351 9.01 -14.95 6.53
N THR A 352 9.15 -14.90 5.21
CA THR A 352 9.71 -15.96 4.39
C THR A 352 11.23 -15.88 4.24
N ALA A 353 11.87 -14.82 4.76
CA ALA A 353 13.32 -14.65 4.70
C ALA A 353 14.03 -15.64 5.64
N ARG A 354 15.14 -16.21 5.16
CA ARG A 354 16.03 -17.06 5.94
C ARG A 354 17.44 -16.51 5.87
N PHE A 355 18.17 -16.64 6.97
CA PHE A 355 19.53 -16.14 7.10
C PHE A 355 20.45 -17.26 7.56
N VAL A 356 21.63 -17.37 6.96
CA VAL A 356 22.67 -18.32 7.36
C VAL A 356 23.97 -17.56 7.55
N LEU A 357 24.53 -17.63 8.75
CA LEU A 357 25.85 -17.10 9.04
C LEU A 357 26.87 -18.24 8.96
N ARG A 358 27.75 -18.22 7.94
CA ARG A 358 28.83 -19.21 7.76
C ARG A 358 30.15 -18.64 8.25
N PHE A 359 30.88 -19.42 9.04
CA PHE A 359 32.24 -19.11 9.46
C PHE A 359 33.20 -20.07 8.74
N GLU A 360 33.93 -19.55 7.75
CA GLU A 360 34.84 -20.34 6.92
C GLU A 360 36.29 -19.97 7.26
N PRO A 361 37.09 -20.88 7.84
CA PRO A 361 38.42 -20.57 8.38
C PRO A 361 39.38 -19.85 7.42
N GLU A 362 39.23 -20.07 6.11
CA GLU A 362 40.09 -19.47 5.08
C GLU A 362 39.33 -18.47 4.17
N ALA A 363 37.99 -18.53 4.16
CA ALA A 363 37.15 -17.75 3.25
C ALA A 363 36.34 -16.64 3.94
N GLY A 364 36.51 -16.48 5.26
CA GLY A 364 35.91 -15.40 6.03
C GLY A 364 34.51 -15.73 6.57
N VAL A 365 33.77 -14.70 6.96
CA VAL A 365 32.41 -14.83 7.48
C VAL A 365 31.42 -14.41 6.40
N TRP A 366 30.41 -15.25 6.14
CA TRP A 366 29.38 -14.98 5.15
C TRP A 366 28.02 -14.90 5.79
N LEU A 367 27.22 -13.90 5.41
CA LEU A 367 25.80 -13.84 5.68
C LEU A 367 25.04 -14.12 4.39
N ASP A 368 24.43 -15.30 4.31
CA ASP A 368 23.55 -15.66 3.21
C ASP A 368 22.11 -15.32 3.55
N MET A 369 21.48 -14.54 2.69
CA MET A 369 20.06 -14.22 2.77
C MET A 369 19.30 -14.94 1.66
N PHE A 370 18.23 -15.64 2.03
CA PHE A 370 17.28 -16.29 1.12
C PHE A 370 15.91 -15.65 1.30
N GLY A 371 15.13 -15.52 0.23
CA GLY A 371 13.79 -14.96 0.31
C GLY A 371 13.08 -14.88 -1.04
N PRO A 372 11.94 -14.19 -1.11
CA PRO A 372 11.21 -14.01 -2.36
C PRO A 372 12.06 -13.30 -3.44
N PRO A 373 11.89 -13.62 -4.74
CA PRO A 373 12.71 -13.06 -5.81
C PRO A 373 12.80 -11.53 -5.83
N ALA A 374 11.69 -10.83 -5.55
CA ALA A 374 11.69 -9.36 -5.49
C ALA A 374 12.54 -8.81 -4.35
N VAL A 375 12.54 -9.48 -3.19
CA VAL A 375 13.41 -9.13 -2.06
C VAL A 375 14.87 -9.37 -2.43
N MET A 376 15.17 -10.51 -3.05
CA MET A 376 16.53 -10.82 -3.49
C MET A 376 17.02 -9.84 -4.54
N GLN A 377 16.16 -9.37 -5.45
CA GLN A 377 16.53 -8.34 -6.42
C GLN A 377 16.89 -7.01 -5.75
N VAL A 378 16.09 -6.54 -4.78
CA VAL A 378 16.40 -5.29 -4.06
C VAL A 378 17.69 -5.42 -3.25
N MET A 379 17.91 -6.56 -2.60
CA MET A 379 19.15 -6.81 -1.86
C MET A 379 20.36 -6.91 -2.79
N ARG A 380 20.20 -7.52 -3.97
CA ARG A 380 21.23 -7.58 -5.02
C ARG A 380 21.60 -6.19 -5.50
N ASP A 381 20.63 -5.40 -5.93
CA ASP A 381 20.85 -4.03 -6.42
C ASP A 381 21.60 -3.18 -5.38
N ARG A 382 21.22 -3.34 -4.09
CA ARG A 382 21.86 -2.66 -2.97
C ARG A 382 23.33 -3.06 -2.80
N VAL A 383 23.62 -4.36 -2.78
CA VAL A 383 24.99 -4.89 -2.60
C VAL A 383 25.87 -4.56 -3.80
N GLU A 384 25.33 -4.66 -5.02
CA GLU A 384 26.02 -4.27 -6.25
C GLU A 384 26.35 -2.77 -6.27
N LYS A 385 25.40 -1.90 -5.87
CA LYS A 385 25.64 -0.44 -5.75
C LYS A 385 26.79 -0.15 -4.77
N HIS A 386 26.78 -0.81 -3.61
CA HIS A 386 27.81 -0.66 -2.59
C HIS A 386 29.19 -1.10 -3.09
N LEU A 387 29.31 -2.31 -3.64
CA LEU A 387 30.57 -2.86 -4.12
C LEU A 387 31.13 -2.11 -5.34
N ALA A 388 30.26 -1.46 -6.12
CA ALA A 388 30.68 -0.57 -7.21
C ALA A 388 31.23 0.78 -6.72
N GLY A 389 31.19 1.05 -5.41
CA GLY A 389 31.58 2.34 -4.83
C GLY A 389 30.60 3.48 -5.13
N ASN A 390 29.37 3.16 -5.52
CA ASN A 390 28.36 4.12 -5.94
C ASN A 390 27.44 4.57 -4.79
N ASP A 391 27.91 4.56 -3.55
CA ASP A 391 27.17 5.01 -2.35
C ASP A 391 27.01 6.54 -2.29
N SER A 392 26.55 7.16 -3.39
CA SER A 392 25.97 8.51 -3.34
C SER A 392 24.44 8.38 -3.31
N ASP A 393 23.89 8.99 -2.26
CA ASP A 393 22.50 9.24 -1.83
C ASP A 393 21.36 8.58 -2.63
#